data_AF-A0A816IXR8-F1
#
_entry.id   AF-A0A816IXR8-F1
#
_cell.length_a   1.000
_cell.length_b   1.000
_cell.length_c   1.000
_cell.angle_alpha   90.00
_cell.angle_beta   90.00
_cell.angle_gamma   90.00
#
_symmetry.space_group_name_H-M   'P 1'
#
loop_
_entity.id
_entity.type
_entity.pdbx_description
1 polymer ?
#
loop_
_entity_poly.entity_id
_entity_poly.type
_entity_poly.pdbx_seq_one_letter_code
_entity_poly.pdbx_strand_id
1 'polypeptide(L)' 'MDGYVNFHPSKEGKKRLVTEFYQRTGKNYNYNKIKNHYDYERKRYTVYMRLKNRTGVTIKEDTGEIDMPEEWWQERSEV' A
#
# COMPACT_ATOMS: atom_id res chain seq x y z
N MET A 1 -6.15 -11.32 -12.17
CA MET A 1 -6.24 -10.01 -11.47
C MET A 1 -7.64 -9.93 -10.92
N ASP A 2 -7.75 -10.24 -9.64
CA ASP A 2 -9.00 -10.70 -9.00
C ASP A 2 -10.15 -9.70 -9.04
N GLY A 3 -11.35 -10.28 -9.14
CA GLY A 3 -12.63 -9.59 -9.10
C GLY A 3 -12.76 -8.69 -7.88
N TYR A 4 -12.68 -7.39 -8.12
CA TYR A 4 -12.88 -6.39 -7.09
C TYR A 4 -14.37 -6.27 -6.80
N VAL A 5 -14.80 -6.83 -5.67
CA VAL A 5 -16.10 -6.48 -5.09
C VAL A 5 -15.99 -5.02 -4.63
N ASN A 6 -16.80 -4.16 -5.23
CA ASN A 6 -16.99 -2.78 -4.77
C ASN A 6 -17.64 -2.84 -3.38
N PHE A 7 -16.82 -3.07 -2.35
CA PHE A 7 -17.26 -3.12 -0.97
C PHE A 7 -17.69 -1.70 -0.57
N HIS A 8 -19.00 -1.49 -0.54
CA HIS A 8 -19.62 -0.30 0.00
C HIS A 8 -20.05 -0.65 1.42
N PRO A 9 -19.27 -0.26 2.45
CA PRO A 9 -19.66 -0.53 3.82
C PRO A 9 -21.00 0.15 4.11
N SER A 10 -21.81 -0.48 4.97
CA SER A 10 -23.01 0.13 5.52
C SER A 10 -22.67 1.44 6.23
N LYS A 11 -23.69 2.26 6.52
CA LYS A 11 -23.51 3.52 7.25
C LYS A 11 -22.84 3.28 8.61
N GLU A 12 -23.24 2.20 9.29
CA GLU A 12 -22.70 1.74 10.56
C GLU A 12 -21.24 1.29 10.40
N GLY A 13 -20.92 0.58 9.31
CA GLY A 13 -19.55 0.18 8.98
C GLY A 13 -18.63 1.38 8.77
N LYS A 14 -19.09 2.40 8.02
CA LYS A 14 -18.34 3.65 7.83
C LYS A 14 -18.11 4.37 9.16
N LYS A 15 -19.12 4.44 10.03
CA LYS A 15 -19.00 5.07 11.36
C LYS A 15 -17.97 4.34 12.22
N ARG A 16 -18.05 3.01 12.30
CA ARG A 16 -17.10 2.20 13.06
C ARG A 16 -15.66 2.38 12.59
N LEU A 17 -15.44 2.39 11.26
CA LEU A 17 -14.12 2.61 10.67
C LEU A 17 -13.54 3.98 11.04
N VAL A 18 -14.35 5.04 10.97
CA VAL A 18 -13.92 6.39 11.39
C VAL A 18 -13.58 6.44 12.88
N THR A 19 -14.43 5.84 13.74
CA THR A 19 -14.18 5.79 15.18
C THR A 19 -12.89 5.07 15.53
N GLU A 20 -12.67 3.87 14.98
CA GLU A 20 -11.46 3.08 15.20
C GLU A 20 -10.21 3.80 14.69
N PHE A 21 -10.30 4.42 13.51
CA PHE A 21 -9.20 5.20 12.95
C PHE A 21 -8.82 6.36 13.86
N TYR A 22 -9.80 7.08 14.40
CA TYR A 22 -9.57 8.14 15.37
C TYR A 22 -8.94 7.60 16.66
N GLN A 23 -9.46 6.51 17.22
CA GLN A 23 -8.93 5.91 18.45
C GLN A 23 -7.46 5.48 18.31
N ARG A 24 -7.06 4.96 17.16
CA ARG A 24 -5.69 4.47 16.93
C ARG A 24 -4.69 5.57 16.57
N THR A 25 -5.15 6.64 15.91
CA THR A 25 -4.24 7.63 15.31
C THR A 25 -4.37 9.04 15.89
N GLY A 26 -5.45 9.31 16.64
CA GLY A 26 -5.84 10.66 17.09
C GLY A 26 -6.33 11.57 15.96
N LYS A 27 -6.36 11.11 14.70
CA LYS A 27 -6.71 11.94 13.54
C LYS A 27 -8.20 11.91 13.27
N ASN A 28 -8.85 13.07 13.36
CA ASN A 28 -10.28 13.21 13.09
C ASN A 28 -10.54 13.38 11.59
N TYR A 29 -10.64 12.26 10.87
CA TYR A 29 -10.93 12.23 9.43
C TYR A 29 -12.30 11.63 9.15
N ASN A 30 -13.00 12.17 8.15
CA ASN A 30 -14.22 11.54 7.65
C ASN A 30 -13.90 10.30 6.80
N TYR A 31 -14.91 9.47 6.56
CA TYR A 31 -14.77 8.23 5.80
C TYR A 31 -14.17 8.47 4.41
N ASN A 32 -14.58 9.52 3.69
CA ASN A 32 -14.10 9.79 2.34
C ASN A 32 -12.60 10.09 2.31
N LYS A 33 -12.09 10.84 3.29
CA LYS A 33 -10.65 11.13 3.40
C LYS A 33 -9.85 9.86 3.66
N ILE A 34 -10.34 8.99 4.55
CA ILE A 34 -9.70 7.69 4.83
C ILE A 34 -9.73 6.79 3.59
N LYS A 35 -10.89 6.68 2.92
CA LYS A 35 -11.06 5.89 1.70
C LYS A 35 -10.14 6.38 0.57
N ASN A 36 -10.09 7.69 0.33
CA ASN A 36 -9.24 8.25 -0.71
C ASN A 36 -7.76 7.95 -0.47
N HIS A 37 -7.30 8.06 0.78
CA HIS A 37 -5.93 7.72 1.11
C HIS A 37 -5.64 6.23 0.95
N TYR A 38 -6.55 5.37 1.42
CA TYR A 38 -6.45 3.92 1.23
C TYR A 38 -6.40 3.53 -0.25
N ASP A 39 -7.30 4.09 -1.07
CA ASP A 39 -7.34 3.81 -2.51
C ASP A 39 -6.05 4.27 -3.21
N TYR A 40 -5.47 5.40 -2.78
CA TYR A 40 -4.18 5.89 -3.27
C TYR A 40 -3.03 4.94 -2.91
N GLU A 41 -2.89 4.55 -1.64
CA GLU A 41 -1.83 3.62 -1.22
C GLU A 41 -1.98 2.26 -1.87
N ARG A 42 -3.21 1.77 -2.04
CA ARG A 42 -3.48 0.51 -2.73
C ARG A 42 -3.05 0.54 -4.21
N LYS A 43 -3.26 1.66 -4.91
CA LYS A 43 -2.80 1.81 -6.30
C LYS A 43 -1.27 1.73 -6.36
N ARG A 44 -0.58 2.43 -5.45
CA ARG A 44 0.88 2.37 -5.35
C ARG A 44 1.38 0.97 -5.04
N TYR A 45 0.75 0.29 -4.08
CA TYR A 45 1.08 -1.09 -3.74
C TYR A 45 0.87 -2.04 -4.93
N THR A 46 -0.20 -1.86 -5.70
CA THR A 46 -0.42 -2.64 -6.93
C THR A 46 0.69 -2.43 -7.96
N VAL A 47 1.14 -1.19 -8.16
CA VAL A 47 2.26 -0.89 -9.06
C VAL A 47 3.55 -1.50 -8.53
N TYR A 48 3.81 -1.37 -7.24
CA TYR A 48 4.95 -1.99 -6.57
C TYR A 48 4.97 -3.51 -6.76
N MET A 49 3.86 -4.21 -6.50
CA MET A 49 3.76 -5.66 -6.70
C MET A 49 3.99 -6.06 -8.16
N ARG A 50 3.52 -5.27 -9.13
CA ARG A 50 3.81 -5.51 -10.55
C ARG A 50 5.29 -5.37 -10.87
N LEU A 51 5.95 -4.35 -10.31
CA LEU A 51 7.38 -4.14 -10.49
C LEU A 51 8.18 -5.29 -9.86
N LYS A 52 7.92 -5.59 -8.59
CA LYS A 52 8.51 -6.73 -7.85
C LYS A 52 8.39 -8.04 -8.63
N ASN A 53 7.19 -8.36 -9.10
CA ASN A 53 6.96 -9.60 -9.87
C ASN A 53 7.66 -9.61 -11.23
N ARG A 54 7.89 -8.45 -11.85
CA ARG A 54 8.57 -8.35 -13.15
C ARG A 54 10.08 -8.40 -13.02
N THR A 55 10.65 -7.75 -12.01
CA THR A 55 12.10 -7.58 -11.87
C THR A 55 12.73 -8.59 -10.92
N GLY A 56 11.93 -9.31 -10.13
CA GLY A 56 12.43 -10.13 -9.03
C GLY A 56 12.94 -9.31 -7.85
N VAL A 57 12.78 -7.99 -7.88
CA VAL A 57 13.32 -7.09 -6.85
C VAL A 57 12.56 -7.24 -5.54
N THR A 58 13.26 -7.72 -4.53
CA THR A 58 12.77 -7.79 -3.15
C THR A 58 13.03 -6.48 -2.42
N ILE A 59 12.12 -6.11 -1.51
CA ILE A 59 12.31 -5.02 -0.56
C ILE A 59 12.19 -5.64 0.83
N LYS A 60 13.10 -5.29 1.74
CA LYS A 60 12.99 -5.73 3.14
C LYS A 60 11.82 -5.00 3.80
N GLU A 61 10.93 -5.76 4.45
CA GLU A 61 9.70 -5.20 5.04
C GLU A 61 9.97 -4.28 6.23
N ASP A 62 11.12 -4.42 6.89
CA ASP A 62 11.54 -3.68 8.07
C ASP A 62 12.19 -2.33 7.75
N THR A 63 13.08 -2.27 6.75
CA THR A 63 13.84 -1.06 6.40
C THR A 63 13.25 -0.32 5.19
N GLY A 64 12.47 -1.00 4.36
CA GLY A 64 12.02 -0.47 3.07
C GLY A 64 13.15 -0.38 2.03
N GLU A 65 14.31 -1.00 2.29
CA GLU A 65 15.44 -1.05 1.38
C GLU A 65 15.26 -2.13 0.33
N ILE A 66 15.81 -1.88 -0.86
CA ILE A 66 15.89 -2.89 -1.92
C ILE A 66 16.87 -3.97 -1.49
N ASP A 67 16.39 -5.21 -1.39
CA ASP A 67 17.17 -6.39 -1.05
C ASP A 67 17.50 -7.14 -2.34
N MET A 68 18.69 -6.89 -2.88
CA MET A 68 19.16 -7.51 -4.12
C MET A 68 20.63 -7.92 -3.96
N PRO A 69 21.05 -9.00 -4.65
CA PRO A 69 22.44 -9.43 -4.65
C PRO A 69 23.36 -8.35 -5.26
N GLU A 70 24.61 -8.31 -4.81
CA GLU A 70 25.63 -7.34 -5.23
C GLU A 70 25.79 -7.26 -6.76
N GLU A 71 25.73 -8.41 -7.44
CA GLU A 71 25.82 -8.52 -8.90
C GLU A 71 24.75 -7.66 -9.62
N TRP A 72 23.53 -7.59 -9.05
CA TRP A 72 22.43 -6.79 -9.61
C TRP A 72 22.68 -5.29 -9.48
N TRP A 73 23.39 -4.87 -8.40
CA TRP A 73 23.79 -3.48 -8.18
C TRP A 73 24.93 -3.08 -9.11
N GLN A 74 25.92 -3.95 -9.31
CA GLN A 74 27.05 -3.70 -10.22
C GLN A 74 26.62 -3.48 -11.67
N GLU A 75 25.67 -4.28 -12.17
CA GLU A 75 25.08 -4.10 -13.52
C GLU A 75 24.47 -2.70 -13.72
N ARG A 76 24.05 -2.02 -12.63
CA ARG A 76 23.35 -0.73 -12.67
C ARG A 76 24.20 0.46 -12.24
N SER A 77 25.34 0.24 -11.61
CA SER A 77 26.30 1.30 -11.26
C SER A 77 27.23 1.69 -12.40
N GLU A 78 27.35 0.87 -13.44
CA GLU A 78 28.20 1.13 -14.61
C GLU A 78 27.53 1.97 -15.72
N VAL A 79 26.56 2.82 -15.35
CA VAL A 79 25.93 3.80 -16.26
C VAL A 79 26.52 5.19 -16.09
#